data_AF-A0A117JR65-F1
#
_entry.id   AF-A0A117JR65-F1
#
_cell.length_a   1.000
_cell.length_b   1.000
_cell.length_c   1.000
_cell.angle_alpha   90.00
_cell.angle_beta   90.00
_cell.angle_gamma   90.00
#
_symmetry.space_group_name_H-M   'P 1'
#
loop_
_entity.id
_entity.type
_entity.pdbx_description
1 polymer ?
#
loop_
_entity_poly.entity_id
_entity_poly.type
_entity_poly.pdbx_seq_one_letter_code
_entity_poly.pdbx_strand_id
1 'polypeptide(L)'
;MPTDHRRHAITETDDISRALDDARRAWPELADRPGALLRQLILVGQKTLAHNEIEMRRARQEAIDETGGALTGVFGASHLHKLREDWPE
;
A
#
# COMPACT_ATOMS: atom_id res chain seq x y z
N MET A 1 20.57 15.81 26.94
CA MET A 1 20.28 16.34 25.59
C MET A 1 18.94 15.80 25.13
N PRO A 2 17.84 16.56 25.25
CA PRO A 2 16.59 16.19 24.61
C PRO A 2 16.77 16.39 23.09
N THR A 3 16.54 15.33 22.32
CA THR A 3 16.41 15.42 20.85
C THR A 3 14.96 15.80 20.53
N ASP A 4 14.73 16.74 19.61
CA ASP A 4 13.37 17.16 19.20
C ASP A 4 12.50 15.99 18.70
N HIS A 5 13.13 14.90 18.28
CA HIS A 5 12.46 13.68 17.84
C HIS A 5 12.32 12.64 18.96
N ARG A 6 11.12 12.02 19.00
CA ARG A 6 10.80 10.90 19.89
C ARG A 6 11.71 9.70 19.58
N ARG A 7 12.24 9.08 20.64
CA ARG A 7 12.98 7.83 20.53
C ARG A 7 12.01 6.65 20.50
N HIS A 8 12.21 5.75 19.55
CA HIS A 8 11.50 4.48 19.47
C HIS A 8 12.50 3.37 19.82
N ALA A 9 12.37 2.80 21.02
CA ALA A 9 13.20 1.67 21.42
C ALA A 9 12.67 0.40 20.75
N ILE A 10 13.57 -0.39 20.18
CA ILE A 10 13.27 -1.66 19.54
C ILE A 10 14.18 -2.69 20.19
N THR A 11 13.58 -3.77 20.69
CA THR A 11 14.32 -4.94 21.17
C THR A 11 14.62 -5.83 19.98
N GLU A 12 15.88 -6.23 19.82
CA GLU A 12 16.26 -7.17 18.78
C GLU A 12 15.61 -8.54 19.03
N THR A 13 14.99 -9.07 17.97
CA THR A 13 14.41 -10.41 17.89
C THR A 13 15.08 -11.14 16.73
N ASP A 14 14.92 -12.46 16.64
CA ASP A 14 15.50 -13.24 15.54
C ASP A 14 15.10 -12.70 14.16
N ASP A 15 13.88 -12.19 14.01
CA ASP A 15 13.39 -11.57 12.77
C ASP A 15 14.14 -10.28 12.45
N ILE A 16 14.41 -9.46 13.46
CA ILE A 16 15.17 -8.22 13.32
C ILE A 16 16.64 -8.53 13.02
N SER A 17 17.23 -9.55 13.65
CA SER A 17 18.60 -9.98 13.36
C SER A 17 18.73 -10.41 11.89
N ARG A 18 17.79 -11.22 11.38
CA ARG A 18 17.79 -11.61 9.96
C ARG A 18 17.61 -10.41 9.02
N ALA A 19 16.69 -9.49 9.34
CA ALA A 19 16.51 -8.28 8.55
C ALA A 19 17.78 -7.41 8.55
N LEU A 20 18.51 -7.34 9.66
CA LEU A 20 19.79 -6.66 9.73
C LEU A 20 20.86 -7.38 8.91
N ASP A 21 20.92 -8.72 8.91
CA ASP A 21 21.85 -9.48 8.06
C ASP A 21 21.64 -9.18 6.58
N ASP A 22 20.38 -9.17 6.12
CA ASP A 22 20.03 -8.79 4.76
C ASP A 22 20.41 -7.33 4.46
N ALA A 23 20.14 -6.43 5.41
CA ALA A 23 20.51 -5.02 5.29
C ALA A 23 22.02 -4.81 5.19
N ARG A 24 22.85 -5.57 5.93
CA ARG A 24 24.32 -5.49 5.83
C ARG A 24 24.82 -5.91 4.46
N ARG A 25 24.18 -6.90 3.83
CA ARG A 25 24.52 -7.33 2.46
C ARG A 25 24.14 -6.27 1.43
N ALA A 26 23.00 -5.60 1.62
CA ALA A 26 22.51 -4.55 0.74
C ALA A 26 23.26 -3.22 0.91
N TRP A 27 23.71 -2.90 2.13
CA TRP A 27 24.44 -1.68 2.48
C TRP A 27 25.70 -1.99 3.30
N PRO A 28 26.77 -2.53 2.67
CA PRO A 28 28.00 -2.91 3.37
C PRO A 28 28.67 -1.74 4.09
N GLU A 29 28.53 -0.52 3.59
CA GLU A 29 29.07 0.71 4.19
C GLU A 29 28.43 1.06 5.55
N LEU A 30 27.28 0.44 5.86
CA LEU A 30 26.55 0.61 7.12
C LEU A 30 26.64 -0.63 8.02
N ALA A 31 27.45 -1.64 7.67
CA ALA A 31 27.39 -2.96 8.31
C ALA A 31 27.56 -2.92 9.84
N ASP A 32 28.44 -2.05 10.33
CA ASP A 32 28.74 -1.88 11.77
C ASP A 32 27.82 -0.86 12.47
N ARG A 33 26.75 -0.41 11.79
CA ARG A 33 25.85 0.65 12.26
C ARG A 33 24.40 0.16 12.26
N PRO A 34 24.00 -0.72 13.20
CA PRO A 34 22.67 -1.33 13.21
C PRO A 34 21.53 -0.29 13.27
N GLY A 35 21.71 0.81 14.00
CA GLY A 35 20.73 1.90 14.01
C GLY A 35 20.57 2.59 12.65
N ALA A 36 21.64 2.70 11.86
CA ALA A 36 21.59 3.26 10.51
C ALA A 36 20.91 2.29 9.53
N LEU A 37 21.17 0.99 9.68
CA LEU A 37 20.51 -0.07 8.90
C LEU A 37 19.01 -0.12 9.19
N LEU A 38 18.59 -0.09 10.47
CA LEU A 38 17.17 -0.03 10.85
C LEU A 38 16.49 1.20 10.25
N ARG A 39 17.13 2.37 10.33
CA ARG A 39 16.62 3.58 9.69
C ARG A 39 16.45 3.39 8.18
N GLN A 40 17.44 2.81 7.51
CA GLN A 40 17.40 2.61 6.06
C GLN A 40 16.31 1.62 5.65
N LEU A 41 16.16 0.51 6.38
CA LEU A 41 15.08 -0.46 6.21
C LEU A 41 13.70 0.21 6.33
N ILE A 42 13.49 1.06 7.34
CA ILE A 42 12.24 1.80 7.52
C ILE A 42 11.95 2.71 6.32
N LEU A 43 12.95 3.44 5.83
CA LEU A 43 12.78 4.34 4.69
C LEU A 43 12.50 3.60 3.37
N VAL A 44 13.12 2.43 3.17
CA VAL A 44 12.82 1.56 2.03
C VAL A 44 11.40 0.99 2.17
N GLY A 45 11.05 0.47 3.34
CA GLY A 45 9.71 -0.05 3.63
C GLY A 45 8.62 0.99 3.37
N GLN A 46 8.83 2.25 3.78
CA GLN A 46 7.91 3.35 3.50
C GLN A 46 7.68 3.53 1.99
N LYS A 47 8.75 3.51 1.18
CA LYS A 47 8.65 3.66 -0.28
C LYS A 47 7.89 2.50 -0.91
N THR A 48 8.15 1.27 -0.44
CA THR A 48 7.45 0.07 -0.92
C THR A 48 5.95 0.14 -0.60
N LEU A 49 5.58 0.55 0.61
CA LEU A 49 4.17 0.73 0.99
C LEU A 49 3.48 1.79 0.12
N ALA A 50 4.12 2.95 -0.08
CA ALA A 50 3.57 4.01 -0.93
C ALA A 50 3.40 3.56 -2.39
N HIS A 51 4.34 2.77 -2.93
CA HIS A 51 4.23 2.21 -4.26
C HIS A 51 3.05 1.24 -4.37
N ASN A 52 2.89 0.33 -3.41
CA ASN A 52 1.77 -0.62 -3.38
C ASN A 52 0.42 0.09 -3.34
N GLU A 53 0.27 1.18 -2.58
CA GLU A 53 -0.95 1.98 -2.55
C GLU A 53 -1.27 2.67 -3.89
N ILE A 54 -0.24 3.08 -4.64
CA ILE A 54 -0.41 3.65 -5.98
C ILE A 54 -0.90 2.57 -6.94
N GLU A 55 -0.25 1.40 -6.95
CA GLU A 55 -0.64 0.28 -7.82
C GLU A 55 -2.04 -0.23 -7.50
N MET A 56 -2.42 -0.34 -6.22
CA MET A 56 -3.77 -0.72 -5.82
C MET A 56 -4.82 0.30 -6.30
N ARG A 57 -4.54 1.60 -6.20
CA ARG A 57 -5.44 2.64 -6.70
C ARG A 57 -5.55 2.60 -8.22
N ARG A 58 -4.44 2.36 -8.92
CA ARG A 58 -4.41 2.21 -10.37
C ARG A 58 -5.25 1.02 -10.82
N ALA A 59 -5.03 -0.16 -10.24
CA ALA A 59 -5.80 -1.36 -10.55
C ALA A 59 -7.31 -1.15 -10.29
N ARG A 60 -7.65 -0.45 -9.21
CA ARG A 60 -9.05 -0.07 -8.94
C ARG A 60 -9.61 0.86 -10.02
N GLN A 61 -8.86 1.87 -10.44
CA GLN A 61 -9.31 2.80 -11.47
C GLN A 61 -9.50 2.09 -12.82
N GLU A 62 -8.55 1.24 -13.21
CA GLU A 62 -8.63 0.44 -14.43
C GLU A 62 -9.89 -0.46 -14.42
N ALA A 63 -10.20 -1.10 -13.28
CA ALA A 63 -11.43 -1.89 -13.15
C ALA A 63 -12.71 -1.05 -13.24
N ILE A 64 -12.71 0.19 -12.71
CA ILE A 64 -13.85 1.11 -12.84
C ILE A 64 -14.01 1.56 -14.29
N ASP A 65 -12.92 1.87 -14.98
CA ASP A 65 -12.96 2.31 -16.38
C ASP A 65 -13.39 1.19 -17.32
N GLU A 66 -12.96 -0.05 -17.07
CA GLU A 66 -13.35 -1.24 -17.85
C GLU A 66 -14.84 -1.57 -17.67
N THR A 67 -15.34 -1.50 -16.44
CA THR A 67 -16.74 -1.83 -16.14
C THR A 67 -17.68 -0.64 -16.38
N GLY A 68 -17.15 0.57 -16.36
CA GLY A 68 -17.86 1.83 -16.54
C GLY A 68 -18.48 1.93 -17.93
N GLY A 69 -19.80 1.75 -17.99
CA GLY A 69 -20.54 1.81 -19.25
C GLY A 69 -20.48 0.53 -20.09
N ALA A 70 -19.93 -0.57 -19.56
CA ALA A 70 -19.99 -1.89 -20.20
C ALA A 70 -21.43 -2.38 -20.46
N LEU A 71 -22.41 -1.87 -19.71
CA LEU A 71 -23.83 -2.15 -19.88
C LEU A 71 -24.61 -1.00 -20.53
N THR A 72 -23.94 0.05 -20.98
CA THR A 72 -24.57 1.16 -21.70
C THR A 72 -25.17 0.63 -23.00
N GLY A 73 -26.48 0.84 -23.19
CA GLY A 73 -27.22 0.36 -24.36
C GLY A 73 -27.75 -1.08 -24.26
N VAL A 74 -27.37 -1.85 -23.23
CA VAL A 74 -27.96 -3.17 -22.95
C VAL A 74 -29.40 -3.03 -22.46
N PHE A 75 -29.68 -1.99 -21.70
CA PHE A 75 -31.02 -1.71 -21.19
C PHE A 75 -31.75 -0.76 -22.14
N GLY A 76 -32.91 -1.18 -22.63
CA GLY A 76 -33.76 -0.37 -23.48
C GLY A 76 -34.33 0.85 -22.74
N ALA A 77 -34.76 1.88 -23.51
CA ALA A 77 -35.21 3.16 -22.95
C ALA A 77 -36.34 3.06 -21.91
N SER A 78 -37.16 2.00 -21.97
CA SER A 78 -38.27 1.75 -21.03
C SER A 78 -37.92 0.79 -19.88
N HIS A 79 -36.69 0.28 -19.80
CA HIS A 79 -36.29 -0.72 -18.80
C HIS A 79 -36.39 -0.21 -17.37
N LEU A 80 -35.92 1.03 -17.13
CA LEU A 80 -36.01 1.67 -15.80
C LEU A 80 -37.45 1.94 -15.36
N HIS A 81 -38.37 2.21 -16.29
CA HIS A 81 -39.77 2.43 -15.97
C HIS A 81 -40.42 1.14 -15.49
N LYS A 82 -40.23 0.03 -16.22
CA LYS A 82 -40.72 -1.30 -15.84
C LYS A 82 -40.17 -1.77 -14.50
N LEU A 83 -38.87 -1.56 -14.24
CA LEU A 83 -38.25 -1.96 -12.97
C LEU A 83 -38.85 -1.23 -11.76
N ARG A 84 -39.31 0.02 -11.93
CA ARG A 84 -39.93 0.81 -10.86
C ARG A 84 -41.37 0.42 -10.57
N GLU A 85 -42.07 -0.17 -11.55
CA GLU A 85 -43.43 -0.69 -11.34
C GLU A 85 -43.44 -1.91 -10.40
N ASP A 86 -42.34 -2.67 -10.35
CA ASP A 86 -42.19 -3.86 -9.50
C ASP A 86 -41.88 -3.55 -8.02
N TRP A 87 -41.62 -2.28 -7.67
CA TRP A 87 -41.41 -1.82 -6.30
C TRP A 87 -42.45 -0.76 -5.90
N PRO A 88 -43.64 -1.17 -5.46
CA PRO A 88 -44.59 -0.25 -4.85
C PRO A 88 -44.05 0.23 -3.48
N GLU A 89 -44.35 1.49 -3.14
CA GLU A 89 -43.86 2.22 -1.94
C GLU A 89 -43.95 1.44 -0.62
#